data_AF-A0A1V4EM71-F1
#
_entry.id   AF-A0A1V4EM71-F1
#
_cell.length_a   1.000
_cell.length_b   1.000
_cell.length_c   1.000
_cell.angle_alpha   90.00
_cell.angle_beta   90.00
_cell.angle_gamma   90.00
#
_symmetry.space_group_name_H-M   'P 1'
#
loop_
_entity.id
_entity.type
_entity.pdbx_description
1 polymer ?
#
loop_
_entity_poly.entity_id
_entity_poly.type
_entity_poly.pdbx_seq_one_letter_code
_entity_poly.pdbx_strand_id
1 'polypeptide(L)'
;MSLHDDLSRLAHEHEDLAEAIDEVLQPISALMDRMRWKGPHRDRVQAELGAMRRGTGTVSSSLRERAVLLRDAAAAVPRTLTPGIPQPLSPEDVLRGVLRQMSPVGPVVSDVLSRYGVL
;
A
#
# COMPACT_ATOMS: atom_id res chain seq x y z
N MET A 1 19.46 5.10 -15.59
CA MET A 1 18.29 4.29 -15.13
C MET A 1 17.07 4.78 -15.88
N SER A 2 16.23 3.87 -16.37
CA SER A 2 14.99 4.22 -17.08
C SER A 2 13.85 4.42 -16.10
N LEU A 3 12.90 5.30 -16.40
CA LEU A 3 11.65 5.47 -15.64
C LEU A 3 10.89 4.13 -15.48
N HIS A 4 10.97 3.26 -16.48
CA HIS A 4 10.44 1.91 -16.41
C HIS A 4 11.06 1.09 -15.27
N ASP A 5 12.39 1.16 -15.12
CA ASP A 5 13.14 0.41 -14.11
C ASP A 5 12.83 0.96 -12.71
N ASP A 6 12.70 2.28 -12.57
CA ASP A 6 12.38 2.93 -11.29
C ASP A 6 10.96 2.59 -10.81
N LEU A 7 9.97 2.62 -11.71
CA LEU A 7 8.59 2.25 -11.37
C LEU A 7 8.48 0.75 -11.03
N SER A 8 9.20 -0.09 -11.77
CA SER A 8 9.23 -1.53 -11.51
C SER A 8 9.90 -1.84 -10.17
N ARG A 9 10.98 -1.14 -9.82
CA ARG A 9 11.64 -1.27 -8.52
C ARG A 9 10.72 -0.83 -7.38
N LEU A 10 10.07 0.32 -7.51
CA LEU A 10 9.16 0.82 -6.47
C LEU A 10 7.97 -0.12 -6.27
N ALA A 11 7.46 -0.76 -7.33
CA ALA A 11 6.42 -1.77 -7.20
C ALA A 11 6.86 -2.97 -6.34
N HIS A 12 8.08 -3.47 -6.55
CA HIS A 12 8.62 -4.56 -5.73
C HIS A 12 8.82 -4.12 -4.27
N GLU A 13 9.36 -2.93 -4.03
CA GLU A 13 9.54 -2.39 -2.67
C GLU A 13 8.20 -2.31 -1.91
N HIS A 14 7.11 -1.99 -2.60
CA HIS A 14 5.77 -1.99 -2.03
C HIS A 14 5.23 -3.40 -1.72
N GLU A 15 5.54 -4.40 -2.53
CA GLU A 15 5.18 -5.79 -2.26
C GLU A 15 5.96 -6.36 -1.08
N ASP A 16 7.29 -6.14 -1.05
CA ASP A 16 8.17 -6.57 0.04
C ASP A 16 7.71 -5.97 1.37
N LEU A 17 7.33 -4.68 1.37
CA LEU A 17 6.78 -4.04 2.56
C LEU A 17 5.43 -4.62 2.98
N ALA A 18 4.56 -4.94 2.01
CA ALA A 18 3.27 -5.56 2.30
C ALA A 18 3.43 -6.95 2.95
N GLU A 19 4.38 -7.74 2.46
CA GLU A 19 4.74 -9.04 3.02
C GLU A 19 5.32 -8.90 4.43
N ALA A 20 6.28 -8.00 4.63
CA ALA A 20 6.85 -7.73 5.95
C ALA A 20 5.78 -7.33 6.97
N ILE A 21 4.80 -6.50 6.58
CA ILE A 21 3.69 -6.08 7.45
C ILE A 21 2.79 -7.27 7.84
N ASP A 22 2.53 -8.21 6.92
CA ASP A 22 1.73 -9.40 7.21
C ASP A 22 2.44 -10.34 8.20
N GLU A 23 3.79 -10.31 8.23
CA GLU A 23 4.61 -11.10 9.14
C GLU A 23 4.69 -10.52 10.56
N VAL A 24 4.59 -9.20 10.75
CA VAL A 24 4.80 -8.51 12.04
C VAL A 24 4.01 -9.13 13.20
N LEU A 25 2.78 -9.58 12.95
CA LEU A 25 1.89 -10.08 14.00
C LEU A 25 1.95 -11.60 14.21
N GLN A 26 2.59 -12.36 13.32
CA GLN A 26 2.71 -13.82 13.42
C GLN A 26 3.41 -14.27 14.72
N PRO A 27 4.55 -13.67 15.14
CA PRO A 27 5.24 -14.07 16.36
C PRO A 27 4.39 -13.88 17.62
N ILE A 28 3.56 -12.83 17.65
CA ILE A 28 2.74 -12.52 18.82
C ILE A 28 1.58 -13.52 18.94
N SER A 29 0.94 -13.88 17.81
CA SER A 29 -0.06 -14.97 17.79
C SER A 29 0.55 -16.29 18.27
N ALA A 30 1.73 -16.66 17.76
CA ALA A 30 2.41 -17.89 18.17
C ALA A 30 2.80 -17.89 19.65
N LEU A 31 3.21 -16.73 20.21
CA LEU A 31 3.52 -16.60 21.63
C LEU A 31 2.26 -16.81 22.50
N MET A 32 1.13 -16.23 22.11
CA MET A 32 -0.12 -16.40 22.84
C MET A 32 -0.58 -17.85 22.89
N ASP A 33 -0.47 -18.57 21.77
CA ASP A 33 -0.84 -19.98 21.69
C ASP A 33 0.03 -20.84 22.61
N ARG A 34 1.34 -20.53 22.69
CA ARG A 34 2.29 -21.23 23.59
C ARG A 34 2.03 -20.96 25.05
N MET A 35 1.72 -19.72 25.42
CA MET A 35 1.52 -19.35 26.84
C MET A 35 0.23 -19.92 27.42
N ARG A 36 -0.69 -20.43 26.59
CA ARG A 36 -2.01 -20.95 26.99
C ARG A 36 -2.74 -20.00 27.96
N TRP A 37 -2.57 -18.68 27.76
CA TRP A 37 -3.22 -17.67 28.58
C TRP A 37 -4.72 -17.90 28.62
N LYS A 38 -5.34 -17.70 29.78
CA LYS A 38 -6.78 -17.85 30.02
C LYS A 38 -7.35 -16.63 30.75
N GLY A 39 -8.65 -16.45 30.63
CA GLY A 39 -9.39 -15.42 31.35
C GLY A 39 -9.41 -14.06 30.66
N PRO A 40 -9.95 -13.03 31.33
CA PRO A 40 -10.34 -11.76 30.70
C PRO A 40 -9.18 -11.01 30.01
N HIS A 41 -7.97 -11.13 30.54
CA HIS A 41 -6.78 -10.51 29.95
C HIS A 41 -6.41 -11.11 28.60
N ARG A 42 -6.59 -12.43 28.43
CA ARG A 42 -6.37 -13.12 27.15
C ARG A 42 -7.32 -12.60 26.09
N ASP A 43 -8.59 -12.47 26.44
CA ASP A 43 -9.64 -12.04 25.50
C ASP A 43 -9.40 -10.60 25.04
N ARG A 44 -8.94 -9.72 25.95
CA ARG A 44 -8.53 -8.35 25.60
C ARG A 44 -7.34 -8.32 24.64
N VAL A 45 -6.27 -9.06 24.93
CA VAL A 45 -5.09 -9.12 24.04
C VAL A 45 -5.46 -9.72 22.68
N GLN A 46 -6.32 -10.75 22.66
CA GLN A 46 -6.81 -11.35 21.42
C GLN A 46 -7.64 -10.36 20.59
N ALA A 47 -8.47 -9.54 21.24
CA ALA A 47 -9.24 -8.49 20.57
C ALA A 47 -8.34 -7.39 19.99
N GLU A 48 -7.34 -6.93 20.76
CA GLU A 48 -6.36 -5.93 20.32
C GLU A 48 -5.54 -6.45 19.13
N LEU A 49 -5.05 -7.70 19.19
CA LEU A 49 -4.35 -8.32 18.05
C LEU A 49 -5.27 -8.51 16.84
N GLY A 50 -6.54 -8.83 17.05
CA GLY A 50 -7.53 -8.89 15.98
C GLY A 50 -7.73 -7.53 15.30
N ALA A 51 -7.74 -6.44 16.07
CA ALA A 51 -7.80 -5.08 15.54
C ALA A 51 -6.50 -4.71 14.80
N MET A 52 -5.34 -5.04 15.37
CA MET A 52 -4.04 -4.84 14.72
C MET A 52 -3.98 -5.60 13.39
N ARG A 53 -4.38 -6.88 13.34
CA ARG A 53 -4.37 -7.70 12.12
C ARG A 53 -5.26 -7.14 11.03
N ARG A 54 -6.43 -6.61 11.39
CA ARG A 54 -7.29 -5.92 10.41
C ARG A 54 -6.61 -4.64 9.90
N GLY A 55 -6.06 -3.83 10.79
CA GLY A 55 -5.34 -2.61 10.43
C GLY A 55 -4.14 -2.87 9.51
N THR A 56 -3.27 -3.82 9.88
CA THR A 56 -2.12 -4.22 9.06
C THR A 56 -2.56 -4.81 7.73
N GLY A 57 -3.64 -5.61 7.71
CA GLY A 57 -4.21 -6.14 6.47
C GLY A 57 -4.74 -5.06 5.52
N THR A 58 -5.35 -3.98 6.05
CA THR A 58 -5.74 -2.83 5.22
C THR A 58 -4.51 -2.14 4.62
N VAL A 59 -3.44 -1.97 5.41
CA VAL A 59 -2.19 -1.35 4.92
C VAL A 59 -1.52 -2.23 3.88
N SER A 60 -1.38 -3.54 4.12
CA SER A 60 -0.73 -4.46 3.18
C SER A 60 -1.54 -4.61 1.88
N SER A 61 -2.88 -4.61 1.94
CA SER A 61 -3.74 -4.54 0.75
C SER A 61 -3.49 -3.26 -0.06
N SER A 62 -3.47 -2.11 0.60
CA SER A 62 -3.23 -0.83 -0.08
C SER A 62 -1.84 -0.76 -0.73
N LEU A 63 -0.82 -1.33 -0.09
CA LEU A 63 0.52 -1.43 -0.68
C LEU A 63 0.54 -2.31 -1.92
N ARG A 64 -0.15 -3.46 -1.90
CA ARG A 64 -0.28 -4.35 -3.06
C ARG A 64 -1.04 -3.69 -4.21
N GLU A 65 -2.13 -2.98 -3.92
CA GLU A 65 -2.88 -2.21 -4.92
C GLU A 65 -1.98 -1.16 -5.59
N ARG A 66 -1.16 -0.44 -4.80
CA ARG A 66 -0.18 0.53 -5.33
C ARG A 66 0.89 -0.15 -6.19
N ALA A 67 1.38 -1.33 -5.79
CA ALA A 67 2.34 -2.09 -6.58
C ALA A 67 1.78 -2.50 -7.95
N VAL A 68 0.48 -2.82 -8.04
CA VAL A 68 -0.20 -3.06 -9.32
C VAL A 68 -0.23 -1.79 -10.17
N LEU A 69 -0.66 -0.66 -9.60
CA LEU A 69 -0.71 0.63 -10.31
C LEU A 69 0.68 1.06 -10.83
N LEU A 70 1.73 0.83 -10.05
CA LEU A 70 3.12 1.13 -10.44
C LEU A 70 3.60 0.24 -11.59
N ARG A 71 3.21 -1.04 -11.61
CA ARG A 71 3.50 -1.95 -12.73
C ARG A 71 2.74 -1.57 -13.99
N ASP A 72 1.48 -1.19 -13.87
CA ASP A 72 0.68 -0.69 -15.00
C ASP A 72 1.29 0.59 -15.57
N ALA A 73 1.72 1.51 -14.71
CA ALA A 73 2.43 2.72 -15.10
C ALA A 73 3.76 2.39 -15.80
N ALA A 74 4.53 1.44 -15.26
CA ALA A 74 5.79 0.99 -15.86
C ALA A 74 5.56 0.38 -17.26
N ALA A 75 4.49 -0.39 -17.44
CA ALA A 75 4.12 -0.99 -18.72
C ALA A 75 3.68 0.05 -19.76
N ALA A 76 3.09 1.17 -19.32
CA ALA A 76 2.72 2.29 -20.16
C ALA A 76 3.91 3.16 -20.61
N VAL A 77 5.10 3.01 -19.99
CA VAL A 77 6.31 3.73 -20.42
C VAL A 77 6.77 3.21 -21.80
N PRO A 78 6.84 4.07 -22.84
CA PRO A 78 7.29 3.66 -24.16
C PRO A 78 8.75 3.18 -24.11
N ARG A 79 8.97 1.91 -24.46
CA ARG A 79 10.31 1.30 -24.48
C ARG A 79 11.14 1.66 -25.71
N THR A 80 10.55 2.34 -26.69
CA THR A 80 11.20 2.75 -27.94
C THR A 80 10.67 4.12 -28.38
N LEU A 81 11.58 5.06 -28.65
CA LEU A 81 11.28 6.25 -29.45
C LEU A 81 11.02 5.79 -30.89
N THR A 82 9.79 5.38 -31.20
CA THR A 82 9.37 5.01 -32.55
C THR A 82 9.19 6.30 -33.35
N PRO A 83 9.97 6.57 -34.41
CA PRO A 83 9.78 7.76 -35.23
C PRO A 83 8.55 7.53 -36.12
N GLY A 84 7.47 8.29 -35.88
CA GLY A 84 6.36 8.41 -36.83
C GLY A 84 4.95 8.17 -36.30
N ILE A 85 4.73 7.94 -34.99
CA ILE A 85 3.39 7.84 -34.42
C ILE A 85 3.11 9.12 -33.61
N PRO A 86 1.97 9.81 -33.80
CA PRO A 86 1.62 10.95 -32.95
C PRO A 86 1.60 10.47 -31.50
N GLN A 87 2.46 11.08 -30.68
CA GLN A 87 2.64 10.78 -29.27
C GLN A 87 1.29 10.65 -28.56
N PRO A 88 0.94 9.50 -27.95
CA PRO A 88 -0.13 9.48 -26.98
C PRO A 88 0.45 9.79 -25.60
N LEU A 89 -0.01 10.91 -25.04
CA LEU A 89 0.09 11.34 -23.63
C LEU A 89 1.52 11.55 -23.09
N SER A 90 1.79 12.79 -22.68
CA SER A 90 3.01 13.15 -21.97
C SER A 90 3.21 12.19 -20.78
N PRO A 91 4.44 11.73 -20.49
CA PRO A 91 4.75 10.99 -19.26
C PRO A 91 4.24 11.72 -18.00
N GLU A 92 4.18 13.05 -18.05
CA GLU A 92 3.60 13.88 -17.00
C GLU A 92 2.10 13.64 -16.79
N ASP A 93 1.34 13.34 -17.83
CA ASP A 93 -0.10 13.08 -17.74
C ASP A 93 -0.38 11.71 -17.12
N VAL A 94 0.45 10.70 -17.44
CA VAL A 94 0.40 9.38 -16.80
C VAL A 94 0.79 9.50 -15.32
N LEU A 95 1.89 10.19 -15.02
CA LEU A 95 2.31 10.46 -13.64
C LEU A 95 1.25 11.25 -12.87
N ARG A 96 0.62 12.26 -13.48
CA ARG A 96 -0.46 13.04 -12.85
C ARG A 96 -1.71 12.19 -12.63
N GLY A 97 -2.04 11.27 -13.53
CA GLY A 97 -3.13 10.31 -13.36
C GLY A 97 -2.88 9.36 -12.19
N VAL A 98 -1.68 8.77 -12.13
CA VAL A 98 -1.28 7.85 -11.05
C VAL A 98 -1.16 8.60 -9.72
N LEU A 99 -0.58 9.81 -9.69
CA LEU A 99 -0.53 10.67 -8.50
C LEU A 99 -1.91 11.06 -8.00
N ARG A 100 -2.89 11.31 -8.89
CA ARG A 100 -4.28 11.53 -8.49
C ARG A 100 -4.92 10.29 -7.86
N GLN A 101 -4.58 9.10 -8.34
CA GLN A 101 -5.07 7.83 -7.79
C GLN A 101 -4.34 7.41 -6.51
N MET A 102 -3.08 7.83 -6.34
CA MET A 102 -2.27 7.61 -5.14
C MET A 102 -2.44 8.69 -4.06
N SER A 103 -3.13 9.79 -4.37
CA SER A 103 -3.39 10.85 -3.40
C SER A 103 -4.22 10.29 -2.23
N PRO A 104 -3.73 10.40 -0.98
CA PRO A 104 -4.49 9.94 0.19
C PRO A 104 -5.74 10.81 0.47
N VAL A 105 -5.94 11.89 -0.29
CA VAL A 105 -7.04 12.84 -0.07
C VAL A 105 -8.25 12.49 -0.94
N GLY A 106 -8.83 11.32 -0.67
CA GLY A 106 -10.25 11.07 -0.89
C GLY A 106 -11.06 11.53 0.33
N PRO A 107 -12.40 11.72 0.22
CA PRO A 107 -13.26 12.42 1.19
C PRO A 107 -13.22 11.89 2.64
N VAL A 108 -12.63 10.72 2.88
CA VAL A 108 -12.51 10.09 4.20
C VAL A 108 -11.47 10.78 5.10
N VAL A 109 -10.37 11.30 4.53
CA VAL A 109 -9.33 12.00 5.34
C VAL A 109 -9.78 13.41 5.71
N SER A 110 -10.62 14.04 4.89
CA SER A 110 -11.24 15.33 5.21
C SER A 110 -12.19 15.22 6.41
N ASP A 111 -12.91 14.10 6.58
CA ASP A 111 -13.82 13.91 7.70
C ASP A 111 -13.08 13.67 9.03
N VAL A 112 -11.93 12.98 8.97
CA VAL A 112 -11.06 12.77 10.15
C VAL A 112 -10.35 14.07 10.53
N LEU A 113 -9.79 14.83 9.59
CA LEU A 113 -9.11 16.10 9.90
C LEU A 113 -10.09 17.20 10.34
N SER A 114 -11.32 17.24 9.79
CA SER A 114 -12.40 18.10 10.28
C SER A 114 -12.89 17.70 11.68
N ARG A 115 -12.91 16.40 12.02
CA ARG A 115 -13.25 15.93 13.38
C ARG A 115 -12.18 16.26 14.42
N TYR A 116 -10.91 16.34 14.02
CA TYR A 116 -9.79 16.61 14.93
C TYR A 116 -9.26 18.05 14.84
N GLY A 117 -9.94 18.94 14.10
CA GLY A 117 -9.70 20.39 14.14
C GLY A 117 -8.33 20.83 13.65
N VAL A 118 -7.79 20.16 12.63
CA VAL A 118 -6.46 20.50 12.05
C VAL A 118 -6.59 21.38 10.80
N LEU A 119 -7.81 21.78 10.43
CA LEU A 119 -8.10 22.84 9.45
C LEU A 119 -9.13 23.81 10.02
#